data_AF-A0A5A7V9K9-F1
#
_entry.id   AF-A0A5A7V9K9-F1
#
_cell.length_a   1.000
_cell.length_b   1.000
_cell.length_c   1.000
_cell.angle_alpha   90.00
_cell.angle_beta   90.00
_cell.angle_gamma   90.00
#
_symmetry.space_group_name_H-M   'P 1'
#
loop_
_entity.id
_entity.type
_entity.pdbx_description
1 polymer ?
#
loop_
_entity_poly.entity_id
_entity_poly.type
_entity_poly.pdbx_seq_one_letter_code
_entity_poly.pdbx_strand_id
1 'polypeptide(L)'
;MVLLAVIRLHDELLKKPQPVPNECTDQRWRWFENCLGALDGTYIKVNVPASDRARYRTRKGEVATNVLGVCDTKGDFVYVLAGWEGSAADSRILRDALSRPNRLKVPKGK
;
A
#
# COMPACT_ATOMS: atom_id res chain seq x y z
N MET A 1 -17.81 -1.94 -7.58
CA MET A 1 -17.99 -3.40 -7.69
C MET A 1 -16.67 -4.15 -7.84
N VAL A 2 -15.81 -3.82 -8.80
CA VAL A 2 -14.52 -4.53 -9.02
C VAL A 2 -13.55 -4.41 -7.86
N LEU A 3 -13.29 -3.18 -7.35
CA LEU A 3 -12.37 -2.98 -6.22
C LEU A 3 -12.82 -3.74 -4.96
N LEU A 4 -14.13 -3.79 -4.70
CA LEU A 4 -14.68 -4.53 -3.56
C LEU A 4 -14.47 -6.04 -3.70
N ALA A 5 -14.60 -6.58 -4.91
CA ALA A 5 -14.33 -8.00 -5.19
C ALA A 5 -12.85 -8.35 -5.00
N VAL A 6 -11.94 -7.50 -5.48
CA VAL A 6 -10.49 -7.67 -5.29
C VAL A 6 -10.12 -7.59 -3.80
N ILE A 7 -10.72 -6.65 -3.06
CA ILE A 7 -10.52 -6.55 -1.60
C ILE A 7 -11.03 -7.82 -0.88
N ARG A 8 -12.12 -8.45 -1.35
CA ARG A 8 -12.60 -9.70 -0.74
C ARG A 8 -11.64 -10.87 -0.95
N LEU A 9 -10.86 -10.88 -2.03
CA LEU A 9 -9.83 -11.88 -2.31
C LEU A 9 -8.49 -11.57 -1.65
N HIS A 10 -8.41 -10.56 -0.77
CA HIS A 10 -7.14 -10.15 -0.16
C HIS A 10 -6.43 -11.29 0.59
N ASP A 11 -7.16 -12.21 1.23
CA ASP A 11 -6.56 -13.35 1.94
C ASP A 11 -5.90 -14.36 1.00
N GLU A 12 -6.32 -14.40 -0.27
CA GLU A 12 -5.73 -15.26 -1.31
C GLU A 12 -4.59 -14.56 -2.06
N LEU A 13 -4.73 -13.25 -2.27
CA LEU A 13 -3.80 -12.44 -3.07
C LEU A 13 -2.61 -11.90 -2.25
N LEU A 14 -2.81 -11.62 -0.96
CA LEU A 14 -1.76 -11.08 -0.11
C LEU A 14 -0.97 -12.19 0.57
N LYS A 15 0.36 -12.10 0.49
CA LYS A 15 1.25 -12.98 1.24
C LYS A 15 1.36 -12.54 2.68
N LYS A 16 1.65 -13.50 3.55
CA LYS A 16 1.96 -13.20 4.95
C LYS A 16 3.28 -12.42 5.00
N PRO A 17 3.32 -11.24 5.64
CA PRO A 17 4.54 -10.45 5.72
C PRO A 17 5.60 -11.21 6.51
N GLN A 18 6.79 -11.36 5.91
CA GLN A 18 7.97 -11.89 6.57
C GLN A 18 9.06 -10.82 6.56
N PRO A 19 9.55 -10.38 7.74
CA PRO A 19 10.64 -9.43 7.79
C PRO A 19 11.93 -10.07 7.28
N VAL A 20 12.82 -9.24 6.74
CA VAL A 20 14.18 -9.61 6.42
C VAL A 20 14.87 -10.12 7.69
N PRO A 21 15.44 -11.35 7.67
CA PRO A 21 16.12 -11.90 8.83
C PRO A 21 17.46 -11.17 9.09
N ASN A 22 17.89 -11.17 10.36
CA ASN A 22 19.13 -10.49 10.79
C ASN A 22 20.40 -11.00 10.08
N GLU A 23 20.37 -12.22 9.54
CA GLU A 23 21.50 -12.84 8.83
C GLU A 23 21.17 -13.08 7.35
N CYS A 24 20.38 -12.18 6.74
CA CYS A 24 20.05 -12.29 5.33
C CYS A 24 21.33 -12.24 4.48
N THR A 25 21.56 -13.27 3.66
CA THR A 25 22.73 -13.35 2.76
C THR A 25 22.51 -12.67 1.42
N ASP A 26 21.27 -12.30 1.10
CA ASP A 26 20.93 -11.57 -0.12
C ASP A 26 21.58 -10.17 -0.11
N GLN A 27 22.41 -9.90 -1.09
CA GLN A 27 23.17 -8.66 -1.20
C GLN A 27 22.29 -7.39 -1.24
N ARG A 28 21.06 -7.51 -1.76
CA ARG A 28 20.08 -6.42 -1.85
C ARG A 28 19.43 -6.14 -0.50
N TRP A 29 19.13 -7.19 0.26
CA TRP A 29 18.29 -7.10 1.46
C TRP A 29 19.05 -7.17 2.79
N ARG A 30 20.30 -7.64 2.82
CA ARG A 30 21.11 -7.81 4.04
C ARG A 30 21.26 -6.57 4.93
N TRP A 31 21.09 -5.38 4.36
CA TRP A 31 21.19 -4.11 5.09
C TRP A 31 19.86 -3.64 5.70
N PHE A 32 18.77 -4.37 5.42
CA PHE A 32 17.41 -4.01 5.78
C PHE A 32 16.84 -4.99 6.80
N GLU A 33 17.63 -5.39 7.81
CA GLU A 33 17.17 -6.26 8.89
C GLU A 33 15.84 -5.77 9.48
N ASN A 34 14.90 -6.69 9.73
CA ASN A 34 13.54 -6.42 10.19
C ASN A 34 12.64 -5.63 9.22
N CYS A 35 13.11 -5.28 8.02
CA CYS A 35 12.27 -4.64 7.01
C CYS A 35 11.26 -5.62 6.43
N LEU A 36 10.01 -5.20 6.25
CA LEU A 36 9.01 -6.02 5.55
C LEU A 36 9.18 -6.04 4.04
N GLY A 37 9.82 -5.01 3.49
CA GLY A 37 10.02 -4.80 2.06
C GLY A 37 9.75 -3.35 1.65
N ALA A 38 9.24 -3.13 0.45
CA ALA A 38 9.05 -1.80 -0.12
C ALA A 38 7.62 -1.30 0.07
N LEU A 39 7.47 0.00 0.31
CA LEU A 39 6.19 0.70 0.42
C LEU A 39 6.16 1.82 -0.61
N ASP A 40 5.08 1.90 -1.38
CA ASP A 40 4.87 2.96 -2.35
C ASP A 40 3.38 3.26 -2.59
N GLY A 41 3.10 4.48 -3.04
CA GLY A 41 1.77 4.93 -3.47
C GLY A 41 1.62 4.80 -4.99
N THR A 42 0.49 4.27 -5.44
CA THR A 42 0.14 4.19 -6.86
C THR A 42 -1.27 4.72 -7.13
N TYR A 43 -1.53 5.11 -8.37
CA TYR A 43 -2.80 5.71 -8.77
C TYR A 43 -3.55 4.81 -9.74
N ILE A 44 -4.81 4.53 -9.44
CA ILE A 44 -5.72 3.83 -10.33
C ILE A 44 -6.77 4.82 -10.84
N LYS A 45 -6.88 4.97 -12.16
CA LYS A 45 -7.87 5.85 -12.78
C LYS A 45 -9.28 5.41 -12.40
N VAL A 46 -10.12 6.37 -12.04
CA VAL A 46 -11.52 6.10 -11.65
C VAL A 46 -12.45 7.12 -12.27
N ASN A 47 -13.69 6.70 -12.49
CA ASN A 47 -14.79 7.60 -12.83
C ASN A 47 -15.56 7.91 -11.55
N VAL A 48 -15.67 9.20 -11.24
CA VAL A 48 -16.43 9.71 -10.08
C VAL A 48 -17.41 10.80 -10.54
N PRO A 49 -18.49 11.04 -9.78
CA PRO A 49 -19.41 12.16 -10.04
C PRO A 49 -18.67 13.49 -10.16
N ALA A 50 -19.22 14.43 -10.94
CA ALA A 50 -18.59 15.73 -11.18
C ALA A 50 -18.29 16.49 -9.88
N SER A 51 -19.16 16.38 -8.88
CA SER A 51 -18.98 16.95 -7.53
C SER A 51 -17.72 16.46 -6.82
N ASP A 52 -17.24 15.25 -7.14
CA ASP A 52 -16.14 14.60 -6.43
C ASP A 52 -14.80 14.69 -7.17
N ARG A 53 -14.82 15.04 -8.47
CA ARG A 53 -13.62 15.08 -9.32
C ARG A 53 -12.47 15.90 -8.74
N ALA A 54 -12.77 17.01 -8.08
CA ALA A 54 -11.75 17.86 -7.47
C ALA A 54 -10.95 17.13 -6.39
N ARG A 55 -11.59 16.25 -5.60
CA ARG A 55 -10.95 15.45 -4.55
C ARG A 55 -10.09 14.34 -5.15
N TYR A 56 -10.57 13.69 -6.20
CA TYR A 56 -9.85 12.60 -6.84
C TYR A 56 -8.80 13.05 -7.87
N ARG A 57 -8.58 14.36 -8.02
CA ARG A 57 -7.61 14.88 -8.97
C ARG A 57 -6.19 14.76 -8.41
N THR A 58 -5.33 14.04 -9.12
CA THR A 58 -3.92 13.90 -8.80
C THR A 58 -3.14 15.17 -9.14
N ARG A 59 -1.88 15.27 -8.68
CA ARG A 59 -0.96 16.33 -9.08
C ARG A 59 -0.76 16.43 -10.61
N LYS A 60 -0.92 15.31 -11.33
CA LYS A 60 -0.81 15.24 -12.80
C LYS A 60 -2.12 15.60 -13.52
N GLY A 61 -3.17 15.99 -12.79
CA GLY A 61 -4.47 16.39 -13.35
C GLY A 61 -5.40 15.23 -13.69
N GLU A 62 -5.00 13.99 -13.42
CA GLU A 62 -5.83 12.80 -13.68
C GLU A 62 -6.83 12.57 -12.55
N VAL A 63 -8.00 12.00 -12.85
CA VAL A 63 -8.97 11.57 -11.83
C VAL A 63 -8.66 10.12 -11.46
N ALA A 64 -8.12 9.92 -10.26
CA ALA A 64 -7.65 8.62 -9.78
C ALA A 64 -7.88 8.43 -8.27
N THR A 65 -7.94 7.19 -7.82
CA THR A 65 -7.81 6.84 -6.40
C THR A 65 -6.35 6.52 -6.10
N ASN A 66 -5.87 6.96 -4.94
CA ASN A 66 -4.55 6.59 -4.43
C ASN A 66 -4.65 5.23 -3.71
N VAL A 67 -3.68 4.36 -3.97
CA VAL A 67 -3.54 3.03 -3.42
C VAL A 67 -2.15 2.90 -2.82
N LEU A 68 -2.08 2.66 -1.53
CA LEU A 68 -0.83 2.32 -0.85
C LEU A 68 -0.59 0.82 -0.95
N GLY A 69 0.57 0.43 -1.48
CA GLY A 69 1.00 -0.97 -1.56
C GLY A 69 2.25 -1.21 -0.71
N VAL A 70 2.34 -2.39 -0.11
CA VAL A 70 3.57 -2.91 0.48
C VAL A 70 3.86 -4.27 -0.14
N CYS A 71 5.08 -4.44 -0.64
CA CYS A 71 5.56 -5.69 -1.20
C CYS A 71 6.71 -6.25 -0.37
N ASP A 72 6.81 -7.58 -0.30
CA ASP A 72 7.95 -8.25 0.32
C ASP A 72 9.21 -8.22 -0.55
N THR A 73 10.27 -8.88 -0.09
CA THR A 73 11.56 -8.97 -0.80
C THR A 73 11.50 -9.70 -2.14
N LYS A 74 10.42 -10.46 -2.40
CA LYS A 74 10.14 -11.16 -3.66
C LYS A 74 9.24 -10.35 -4.59
N GLY A 75 8.72 -9.22 -4.12
CA GLY A 75 7.78 -8.37 -4.86
C GLY A 75 6.33 -8.79 -4.72
N ASP A 76 6.01 -9.76 -3.85
CA ASP A 76 4.64 -10.16 -3.57
C ASP A 76 3.98 -9.13 -2.64
N PHE A 77 2.73 -8.75 -2.94
CA PHE A 77 2.00 -7.83 -2.06
C PHE A 77 1.71 -8.49 -0.70
N VAL A 78 2.04 -7.78 0.37
CA VAL A 78 1.73 -8.18 1.76
C VAL A 78 0.71 -7.26 2.41
N TYR A 79 0.50 -6.08 1.83
CA TYR A 79 -0.52 -5.13 2.25
C TYR A 79 -0.95 -4.24 1.09
N VAL A 80 -2.24 -3.97 0.98
CA VAL A 80 -2.81 -3.01 0.03
C VAL A 80 -3.91 -2.23 0.71
N LEU A 81 -3.85 -0.89 0.63
CA LEU A 81 -4.89 0.02 1.08
C LEU A 81 -5.31 0.91 -0.08
N ALA A 82 -6.52 0.66 -0.59
CA ALA A 82 -7.12 1.43 -1.67
C ALA A 82 -8.26 2.32 -1.18
N GLY A 83 -8.75 3.21 -2.06
CA GLY A 83 -9.94 4.02 -1.82
C GLY A 83 -9.67 5.42 -1.29
N TRP A 84 -8.39 5.84 -1.24
CA TRP A 84 -8.03 7.21 -0.90
C TRP A 84 -8.20 8.14 -2.10
N GLU A 85 -8.50 9.41 -1.83
CA GLU A 85 -8.65 10.39 -2.90
C GLU A 85 -7.30 10.64 -3.61
N GLY A 86 -7.33 10.88 -4.92
CA GLY A 86 -6.12 11.15 -5.72
C GLY A 86 -5.32 12.37 -5.27
N SER A 87 -5.90 13.29 -4.51
CA SER A 87 -5.20 14.43 -3.91
C SER A 87 -4.57 14.12 -2.53
N ALA A 88 -4.82 12.94 -1.96
CA ALA A 88 -4.33 12.59 -0.63
C ALA A 88 -2.81 12.40 -0.63
N ALA A 89 -2.14 13.00 0.35
CA ALA A 89 -0.71 12.82 0.56
C ALA A 89 -0.39 11.44 1.14
N ASP A 90 0.71 10.83 0.72
CA ASP A 90 1.09 9.47 1.12
C ASP A 90 1.27 9.34 2.64
N SER A 91 1.75 10.38 3.32
CA SER A 91 1.87 10.40 4.79
C SER A 91 0.52 10.27 5.50
N ARG A 92 -0.55 10.84 4.94
CA ARG A 92 -1.92 10.70 5.47
C ARG A 92 -2.42 9.27 5.31
N ILE A 93 -2.17 8.69 4.15
CA ILE A 93 -2.58 7.31 3.82
C ILE A 93 -1.83 6.31 4.69
N LEU A 94 -0.52 6.51 4.87
CA LEU A 94 0.30 5.70 5.77
C LEU A 94 -0.20 5.77 7.22
N ARG A 95 -0.52 6.98 7.72
CA ARG A 95 -1.07 7.13 9.07
C ARG A 95 -2.39 6.39 9.23
N ASP A 96 -3.27 6.44 8.23
CA ASP A 96 -4.50 5.65 8.23
C ASP A 96 -4.18 4.15 8.27
N ALA A 97 -3.33 3.67 7.36
CA ALA A 97 -2.91 2.27 7.27
C ALA A 97 -2.41 1.70 8.61
N LEU A 98 -1.72 2.50 9.42
CA LEU A 98 -1.21 2.09 10.74
C LEU A 98 -2.29 2.09 11.85
N SER A 99 -3.38 2.85 11.69
CA SER A 99 -4.42 3.03 12.70
C SER A 99 -5.63 2.08 12.57
N ARG A 100 -5.79 1.42 11.42
CA ARG A 100 -6.97 0.59 11.11
C ARG A 100 -7.03 -0.72 11.94
N PRO A 101 -8.22 -1.33 12.07
CA PRO A 101 -8.34 -2.68 12.64
C PRO A 101 -7.49 -3.71 11.89
N ASN A 102 -7.51 -3.67 10.55
CA ASN A 102 -6.66 -4.46 9.65
C ASN A 102 -5.37 -3.71 9.28
N ARG A 103 -4.72 -3.08 10.25
CA ARG A 103 -3.54 -2.24 10.04
C ARG A 103 -2.34 -2.97 9.42
N LEU A 104 -1.51 -2.20 8.72
CA LEU A 104 -0.15 -2.60 8.41
C LEU A 104 0.62 -2.79 9.74
N LYS A 105 1.13 -4.01 9.96
CA LYS A 105 1.91 -4.34 11.17
C LYS A 105 3.39 -4.19 10.88
N VAL A 106 3.94 -3.02 11.17
CA VAL A 106 5.38 -2.75 10.99
C VAL A 106 6.17 -3.33 12.17
N PRO A 107 7.22 -4.14 11.94
CA PRO A 107 8.14 -4.60 12.97
C PRO A 107 8.78 -3.42 13.69
N LYS A 108 9.07 -3.57 14.98
CA LYS A 108 9.86 -2.56 15.69
C LYS A 108 11.28 -2.60 15.15
N GLY A 109 11.78 -1.46 14.65
CA GLY A 109 13.19 -1.28 14.36
C GLY A 109 14.02 -1.33 15.65
N LYS A 110 15.32 -1.54 15.49
CA LYS A 110 16.30 -1.23 16.54
C LYS A 110 16.53 0.27 16.62
#